data_AF-A0A127QD71-F1
#
_entry.id   AF-A0A127QD71-F1
#
_cell.length_a   1.000
_cell.length_b   1.000
_cell.length_c   1.000
_cell.angle_alpha   90.00
_cell.angle_beta   90.00
_cell.angle_gamma   90.00
#
_symmetry.space_group_name_H-M   'P 1'
#
loop_
_entity.id
_entity.type
_entity.pdbx_description
1 polymer ?
#
loop_
_entity_poly.entity_id
_entity_poly.type
_entity_poly.pdbx_seq_one_letter_code
_entity_poly.pdbx_strand_id
1 'polypeptide(L)'
;MKTSQLLRRLVPVLAASTFLAYGTAASAQTAAAAAPTTPVRVRATIDKVNTDSLEVSAKGGKKMTLKLAPDLMLFGVSHAAISDIKSDSFIGSAAVPLPDGSLKALEVHVFPAGMKVGEGSYAWDLGKNSSMTNGTVGDVVVTSGRTITVKYPQGEKKIVVPADVPIVSLEKGDRSLLVPGAHGVFFVSRAADGSDIVGRATIGKNGVVPPM
;
A
#
# COMPACT_ATOMS: atom_id res chain seq x y z
N MET A 1 -30.77 -49.20 79.36
CA MET A 1 -29.43 -49.79 79.55
C MET A 1 -28.83 -50.11 78.19
N LYS A 2 -27.51 -49.96 78.08
CA LYS A 2 -26.64 -50.29 76.94
C LYS A 2 -27.07 -51.60 76.24
N THR A 3 -26.78 -51.77 74.95
CA THR A 3 -25.69 -52.62 74.43
C THR A 3 -25.85 -52.78 72.90
N SER A 4 -24.70 -52.78 72.23
CA SER A 4 -24.45 -53.05 70.81
C SER A 4 -25.04 -54.36 70.25
N GLN A 5 -25.26 -54.43 68.93
CA GLN A 5 -24.63 -55.45 68.08
C GLN A 5 -24.83 -55.20 66.57
N LEU A 6 -23.76 -55.47 65.81
CA LEU A 6 -23.68 -55.52 64.35
C LEU A 6 -24.66 -56.55 63.76
N LEU A 7 -25.12 -56.37 62.51
CA LEU A 7 -25.06 -57.43 61.49
C LEU A 7 -25.23 -56.88 60.05
N ARG A 8 -24.79 -57.73 59.11
CA ARG A 8 -24.41 -57.47 57.71
C ARG A 8 -25.58 -57.25 56.74
N ARG A 9 -25.28 -56.38 55.75
CA ARG A 9 -25.57 -56.42 54.30
C ARG A 9 -26.96 -56.84 53.82
N LEU A 10 -27.58 -55.95 53.01
CA LEU A 10 -28.15 -56.28 51.70
C LEU A 10 -28.17 -55.01 50.84
N VAL A 11 -27.67 -55.15 49.61
CA VAL A 11 -27.61 -54.12 48.56
C VAL A 11 -28.96 -54.08 47.84
N PRO A 12 -29.50 -52.90 47.47
CA PRO A 12 -30.35 -52.79 46.31
C PRO A 12 -29.61 -52.07 45.18
N VAL A 13 -29.67 -52.72 44.03
CA VAL A 13 -29.29 -52.24 42.70
C VAL A 13 -30.06 -50.96 42.38
N LEU A 14 -29.34 -49.88 42.05
CA LEU A 14 -29.92 -48.71 41.40
C LEU A 14 -29.42 -48.69 39.95
N ALA A 15 -30.35 -48.90 39.02
CA ALA A 15 -30.13 -48.76 37.59
C ALA A 15 -29.82 -47.29 37.26
N ALA A 16 -28.63 -47.03 36.73
CA ALA A 16 -28.26 -45.72 36.18
C ALA A 16 -28.24 -45.82 34.66
N SER A 17 -29.18 -45.12 34.03
CA SER A 17 -29.36 -45.00 32.58
C SER A 17 -28.14 -44.38 31.91
N THR A 18 -27.54 -45.09 30.96
CA THR A 18 -26.50 -44.57 30.07
C THR A 18 -27.12 -43.70 28.97
N PHE A 19 -27.01 -42.38 29.09
CA PHE A 19 -27.15 -41.47 27.96
C PHE A 19 -25.81 -41.35 27.24
N LEU A 20 -25.71 -41.91 26.04
CA LEU A 20 -24.59 -41.70 25.13
C LEU A 20 -24.70 -40.29 24.53
N ALA A 21 -23.88 -39.36 25.00
CA ALA A 21 -23.76 -38.04 24.39
C ALA A 21 -22.88 -38.14 23.13
N TYR A 22 -23.49 -38.05 21.95
CA TYR A 22 -22.78 -37.78 20.69
C TYR A 22 -22.33 -36.31 20.70
N GLY A 23 -21.09 -36.07 21.12
CA GLY A 23 -20.44 -34.77 20.98
C GLY A 23 -20.05 -34.55 19.51
N THR A 24 -20.77 -33.69 18.80
CA THR A 24 -20.31 -33.15 17.52
C THR A 24 -19.13 -32.23 17.78
N ALA A 25 -17.91 -32.70 17.50
CA ALA A 25 -16.73 -31.84 17.48
C ALA A 25 -16.83 -30.87 16.30
N ALA A 26 -17.37 -29.68 16.55
CA ALA A 26 -17.29 -28.56 15.61
C ALA A 26 -15.83 -28.09 15.58
N SER A 27 -15.08 -28.49 14.56
CA SER A 27 -13.77 -27.92 14.27
C SER A 27 -13.95 -26.44 13.90
N ALA A 28 -13.65 -25.55 14.85
CA ALA A 28 -13.52 -24.14 14.60
C ALA A 28 -12.33 -23.91 13.65
N GLN A 29 -12.62 -23.80 12.35
CA GLN A 29 -11.64 -23.34 11.37
C GLN A 29 -11.40 -21.85 11.66
N THR A 30 -10.36 -21.55 12.44
CA THR A 30 -9.84 -20.19 12.53
C THR A 30 -9.42 -19.78 11.12
N ALA A 31 -10.17 -18.84 10.52
CA ALA A 31 -9.79 -18.23 9.26
C ALA A 31 -8.40 -17.62 9.45
N ALA A 32 -7.39 -18.18 8.78
CA ALA A 32 -6.07 -17.58 8.75
C ALA A 32 -6.23 -16.15 8.22
N ALA A 33 -5.90 -15.16 9.05
CA ALA A 33 -5.86 -13.77 8.62
C ALA A 33 -4.86 -13.70 7.46
N ALA A 34 -5.35 -13.41 6.25
CA ALA A 34 -4.50 -13.23 5.10
C ALA A 34 -3.46 -12.15 5.44
N ALA A 35 -2.17 -12.48 5.32
CA ALA A 35 -1.12 -11.50 5.51
C ALA A 35 -1.37 -10.30 4.59
N PRO A 36 -1.22 -9.04 5.06
CA PRO A 36 -1.41 -7.87 4.23
C PRO A 36 -0.48 -7.99 3.02
N THR A 37 -1.07 -8.13 1.83
CA THR A 37 -0.30 -8.21 0.59
C THR A 37 0.23 -6.83 0.27
N THR A 38 1.55 -6.69 0.07
CA THR A 38 2.13 -5.46 -0.44
C THR A 38 1.42 -5.10 -1.74
N PRO A 39 0.77 -3.93 -1.85
CA PRO A 39 0.05 -3.57 -3.05
C PRO A 39 0.99 -3.63 -4.27
N VAL A 40 0.49 -4.17 -5.37
CA VAL A 40 1.15 -4.12 -6.67
C VAL A 40 0.82 -2.78 -7.31
N ARG A 41 1.79 -2.13 -7.97
CA ARG A 41 1.56 -0.90 -8.71
C ARG A 41 1.22 -1.22 -10.15
N VAL A 42 0.03 -0.82 -10.57
CA VAL A 42 -0.43 -0.96 -11.95
C VAL A 42 -0.33 0.41 -12.62
N ARG A 43 0.59 0.56 -13.56
CA ARG A 43 0.70 1.74 -14.43
C ARG A 43 -0.18 1.51 -15.66
N ALA A 44 -1.25 2.28 -15.79
CA ALA A 44 -2.30 2.02 -16.77
C ALA A 44 -3.01 3.29 -17.26
N THR A 45 -3.74 3.14 -18.37
CA THR A 45 -4.68 4.15 -18.90
C THR A 45 -6.10 3.74 -18.54
N ILE A 46 -6.92 4.68 -18.08
CA ILE A 46 -8.34 4.44 -17.82
C ILE A 46 -9.06 4.32 -19.18
N ASP A 47 -9.65 3.16 -19.45
CA ASP A 47 -10.47 2.96 -20.65
C ASP A 47 -11.91 3.41 -20.38
N LYS A 48 -12.44 3.04 -19.21
CA LYS A 48 -13.82 3.32 -18.82
C LYS A 48 -13.97 3.43 -17.31
N VAL A 49 -14.90 4.29 -16.90
CA VAL A 49 -15.26 4.54 -15.51
C VAL A 49 -16.66 3.98 -15.28
N ASN A 50 -16.77 3.04 -14.33
CA ASN A 50 -18.04 2.53 -13.84
C ASN A 50 -18.32 3.11 -12.43
N THR A 51 -19.45 2.76 -11.83
CA THR A 51 -19.86 3.30 -10.52
C THR A 51 -18.85 3.00 -9.40
N ASP A 52 -18.33 1.78 -9.35
CA ASP A 52 -17.47 1.27 -8.28
C ASP A 52 -16.15 0.66 -8.78
N SER A 53 -15.88 0.80 -10.08
CA SER A 53 -14.74 0.15 -10.73
C SER A 53 -14.24 0.91 -11.95
N LEU A 54 -13.02 0.61 -12.36
CA LEU A 54 -12.39 1.10 -13.58
C LEU A 54 -12.06 -0.08 -14.49
N GLU A 55 -12.29 0.09 -15.79
CA GLU A 55 -11.65 -0.74 -16.82
C GLU A 55 -10.40 -0.01 -17.29
N VAL A 56 -9.24 -0.67 -17.23
CA VAL A 56 -7.95 -0.06 -17.52
C VAL A 56 -7.10 -0.91 -18.47
N SER A 57 -6.25 -0.23 -19.24
CA SER A 57 -5.20 -0.83 -20.05
C SER A 57 -3.84 -0.65 -19.38
N ALA A 58 -3.28 -1.73 -18.82
CA ALA A 58 -1.92 -1.73 -18.30
C ALA A 58 -0.87 -1.79 -19.42
N LYS A 59 0.40 -1.53 -19.07
CA LYS A 59 1.53 -1.70 -19.98
C LYS A 59 1.50 -3.07 -20.67
N GLY A 60 1.74 -3.11 -21.97
CA GLY A 60 1.64 -4.32 -22.78
C GLY A 60 0.22 -4.68 -23.25
N GLY A 61 -0.75 -3.79 -23.06
CA GLY A 61 -2.12 -3.95 -23.57
C GLY A 61 -3.03 -4.85 -22.72
N LYS A 62 -2.54 -5.33 -21.56
CA LYS A 62 -3.34 -6.14 -20.64
C LYS A 62 -4.53 -5.32 -20.12
N LYS A 63 -5.74 -5.79 -20.40
CA LYS A 63 -6.98 -5.23 -19.84
C LYS A 63 -7.20 -5.74 -18.42
N MET A 64 -7.63 -4.86 -17.52
CA MET A 64 -7.93 -5.18 -16.12
C MET A 64 -9.19 -4.45 -15.66
N THR A 65 -9.94 -5.07 -14.75
CA THR A 65 -11.00 -4.42 -14.00
C THR A 65 -10.50 -4.19 -12.58
N LEU A 66 -10.52 -2.95 -12.13
CA LEU A 66 -10.04 -2.51 -10.83
C LEU A 66 -11.22 -2.00 -10.00
N LYS A 67 -11.57 -2.68 -8.91
CA LYS A 67 -12.57 -2.18 -7.94
C LYS A 67 -11.99 -0.99 -7.17
N LEU A 68 -12.82 0.00 -6.88
CA LEU A 68 -12.44 1.16 -6.09
C LEU A 68 -12.78 0.91 -4.61
N ALA A 69 -11.80 1.06 -3.73
CA ALA A 69 -12.07 1.01 -2.30
C ALA A 69 -13.00 2.18 -1.89
N PRO A 70 -13.88 2.00 -0.89
CA PRO A 70 -14.74 3.07 -0.39
C PRO A 70 -13.95 4.30 0.09
N ASP A 71 -12.77 4.07 0.67
CA ASP A 71 -11.82 5.04 1.21
C ASP A 71 -10.65 5.36 0.25
N LEU A 72 -10.86 5.14 -1.06
CA LEU A 72 -9.87 5.39 -2.10
C LEU A 72 -9.19 6.75 -1.94
N MET A 73 -7.88 6.73 -1.77
CA MET A 73 -7.04 7.94 -1.78
C MET A 73 -6.67 8.31 -3.22
N LEU A 74 -7.12 9.49 -3.68
CA LEU A 74 -6.80 10.01 -5.01
C LEU A 74 -5.83 11.18 -4.95
N PHE A 75 -4.85 11.15 -5.86
CA PHE A 75 -3.94 12.26 -6.11
C PHE A 75 -3.99 12.69 -7.56
N GLY A 76 -4.08 14.00 -7.80
CA GLY A 76 -3.81 14.59 -9.11
C GLY A 76 -2.31 14.85 -9.29
N VAL A 77 -1.82 14.67 -10.51
CA VAL A 77 -0.41 14.93 -10.86
C VAL A 77 -0.32 16.08 -11.85
N SER A 78 0.55 17.05 -11.54
CA SER A 78 1.00 18.08 -12.47
C SER A 78 2.52 18.11 -12.53
N HIS A 79 3.08 18.67 -13.61
CA HIS A 79 4.52 18.95 -13.67
C HIS A 79 4.94 19.93 -12.56
N ALA A 80 6.16 19.75 -12.09
CA ALA A 80 6.83 20.64 -11.15
C ALA A 80 8.31 20.79 -11.53
N ALA A 81 9.00 21.73 -10.89
CA ALA A 81 10.40 21.99 -11.07
C ALA A 81 11.19 21.71 -9.78
N ILE A 82 12.51 21.61 -9.90
CA ILE A 82 13.38 21.43 -8.72
C ILE A 82 13.24 22.60 -7.73
N SER A 83 12.93 23.80 -8.23
CA SER A 83 12.68 25.00 -7.39
C SER A 83 11.43 24.88 -6.53
N ASP A 84 10.52 23.96 -6.83
CA ASP A 84 9.34 23.69 -6.02
C ASP A 84 9.66 22.76 -4.84
N ILE A 85 10.82 22.11 -4.84
CA ILE A 85 11.32 21.31 -3.73
C ILE A 85 12.07 22.21 -2.78
N LYS A 86 11.48 22.45 -1.61
CA LYS A 86 12.03 23.31 -0.57
C LYS A 86 12.56 22.45 0.58
N SER A 87 13.47 22.98 1.38
CA SER A 87 13.66 22.48 2.74
C SER A 87 12.30 22.41 3.43
N ASP A 88 12.04 21.34 4.18
CA ASP A 88 10.74 20.96 4.78
C ASP A 88 9.71 20.27 3.86
N SER A 89 9.92 20.27 2.54
CA SER A 89 9.00 19.59 1.63
C SER A 89 9.00 18.10 1.92
N PHE A 90 7.81 17.49 1.94
CA PHE A 90 7.70 16.04 1.96
C PHE A 90 7.68 15.54 0.52
N ILE A 91 8.68 14.75 0.15
CA ILE A 91 8.84 14.21 -1.20
C ILE A 91 8.87 12.69 -1.18
N GLY A 92 8.55 12.08 -2.32
CA GLY A 92 8.95 10.72 -2.65
C GLY A 92 9.89 10.74 -3.86
N SER A 93 10.83 9.82 -3.89
CA SER A 93 11.69 9.61 -5.06
C SER A 93 11.93 8.13 -5.28
N ALA A 94 11.47 7.63 -6.41
CA ALA A 94 11.97 6.37 -6.95
C ALA A 94 13.40 6.58 -7.48
N ALA A 95 14.34 5.75 -7.04
CA ALA A 95 15.75 5.91 -7.36
C ALA A 95 16.48 4.56 -7.43
N VAL A 96 17.65 4.57 -8.07
CA VAL A 96 18.56 3.41 -8.13
C VAL A 96 19.85 3.71 -7.36
N PRO A 97 20.48 2.71 -6.74
CA PRO A 97 21.72 2.94 -6.00
C PRO A 97 22.88 3.31 -6.93
N LEU A 98 23.75 4.19 -6.44
CA LEU A 98 25.04 4.52 -7.04
C LEU A 98 26.19 3.84 -6.28
N PRO A 99 27.38 3.66 -6.90
CA PRO A 99 28.52 2.99 -6.26
C PRO A 99 29.01 3.65 -4.97
N ASP A 100 28.81 4.97 -4.82
CA ASP A 100 29.21 5.75 -3.65
C ASP A 100 28.19 5.66 -2.48
N GLY A 101 27.11 4.88 -2.64
CA GLY A 101 26.05 4.72 -1.65
C GLY A 101 24.95 5.78 -1.71
N SER A 102 25.06 6.78 -2.58
CA SER A 102 23.97 7.71 -2.89
C SER A 102 22.93 7.06 -3.82
N LEU A 103 21.82 7.75 -4.06
CA LEU A 103 20.77 7.30 -4.96
C LEU A 103 20.70 8.23 -6.18
N LYS A 104 20.53 7.68 -7.38
CA LYS A 104 20.18 8.44 -8.59
C LYS A 104 18.67 8.38 -8.80
N ALA A 105 18.01 9.52 -8.72
CA ALA A 105 16.57 9.61 -8.95
C ALA A 105 16.20 9.15 -10.37
N LEU A 106 15.07 8.45 -10.47
CA LEU A 106 14.34 8.15 -11.69
C LEU A 106 13.12 9.07 -11.83
N GLU A 107 12.54 9.48 -10.69
CA GLU A 107 11.54 10.54 -10.58
C GLU A 107 11.61 11.18 -9.18
N VAL A 108 11.02 12.36 -9.06
CA VAL A 108 10.70 12.96 -7.77
C VAL A 108 9.27 13.47 -7.79
N HIS A 109 8.51 13.23 -6.73
CA HIS A 109 7.20 13.82 -6.54
C HIS A 109 7.11 14.54 -5.20
N VAL A 110 6.47 15.71 -5.21
CA VAL A 110 6.24 16.52 -4.02
C VAL A 110 4.81 16.26 -3.53
N PHE A 111 4.65 15.93 -2.25
CA PHE A 111 3.33 15.72 -1.65
C PHE A 111 2.65 17.04 -1.28
N PRO A 112 1.30 17.05 -1.12
CA PRO A 112 0.61 18.17 -0.50
C PRO A 112 1.16 18.47 0.89
N ALA A 113 1.17 19.76 1.26
CA ALA A 113 1.59 20.18 2.60
C ALA A 113 0.80 19.44 3.71
N GLY A 114 1.51 19.01 4.75
CA GLY A 114 0.94 18.26 5.88
C GLY A 114 0.65 16.78 5.60
N MET A 115 0.90 16.29 4.38
CA MET A 115 0.66 14.90 4.02
C MET A 115 1.95 14.09 3.94
N LYS A 116 2.05 13.06 4.77
CA LYS A 116 3.19 12.13 4.83
C LYS A 116 2.81 10.70 4.45
N VAL A 117 2.56 10.45 3.17
CA VAL A 117 2.15 9.11 2.70
C VAL A 117 3.38 8.22 2.49
N GLY A 118 3.39 7.06 3.15
CA GLY A 118 4.41 6.03 2.93
C GLY A 118 5.83 6.46 3.32
N GLU A 119 5.99 7.24 4.40
CA GLU A 119 7.31 7.68 4.87
C GLU A 119 8.24 6.48 5.15
N GLY A 120 9.49 6.57 4.69
CA GLY A 120 10.49 5.51 4.78
C GLY A 120 11.20 5.23 3.46
N SER A 121 11.93 4.12 3.41
CA SER A 121 12.61 3.66 2.18
C SER A 121 12.38 2.17 1.97
N TYR A 122 11.83 1.80 0.81
CA TYR A 122 11.44 0.42 0.50
C TYR A 122 11.62 0.08 -0.99
N ALA A 123 11.59 -1.20 -1.33
CA ALA A 123 11.74 -1.66 -2.71
C ALA A 123 10.65 -1.09 -3.64
N TRP A 124 11.04 -0.78 -4.87
CA TRP A 124 10.15 -0.21 -5.89
C TRP A 124 10.36 -0.87 -7.25
N ASP A 125 9.44 -0.61 -8.18
CA ASP A 125 9.35 -1.27 -9.48
C ASP A 125 9.43 -0.31 -10.67
N LEU A 126 10.16 0.79 -10.53
CA LEU A 126 10.39 1.75 -11.63
C LEU A 126 11.71 1.48 -12.37
N GLY A 127 12.69 0.86 -11.71
CA GLY A 127 13.95 0.46 -12.31
C GLY A 127 14.53 -0.80 -11.68
N LYS A 128 15.57 -1.36 -12.30
CA LYS A 128 16.26 -2.54 -11.74
C LYS A 128 16.86 -2.18 -10.38
N ASN A 129 16.49 -2.95 -9.36
CA ASN A 129 16.89 -2.70 -7.97
C ASN A 129 16.51 -1.29 -7.47
N SER A 130 15.43 -0.71 -7.98
CA SER A 130 14.98 0.62 -7.53
C SER A 130 14.34 0.55 -6.14
N SER A 131 14.43 1.66 -5.41
CA SER A 131 13.70 1.91 -4.17
C SER A 131 12.89 3.19 -4.28
N MET A 132 11.83 3.29 -3.47
CA MET A 132 11.10 4.52 -3.23
C MET A 132 11.50 5.04 -1.86
N THR A 133 12.01 6.26 -1.79
CA THR A 133 12.35 6.94 -0.54
C THR A 133 11.43 8.14 -0.36
N ASN A 134 10.60 8.08 0.69
CA ASN A 134 9.68 9.15 1.06
C ASN A 134 10.10 9.75 2.39
N GLY A 135 10.22 11.08 2.43
CA GLY A 135 10.69 11.75 3.62
C GLY A 135 10.67 13.27 3.50
N THR A 136 11.10 13.91 4.57
CA THR A 136 11.21 15.37 4.66
C THR A 136 12.56 15.81 4.13
N VAL A 137 12.57 16.79 3.23
CA VAL A 137 13.79 17.40 2.71
C VAL A 137 14.47 18.20 3.82
N GLY A 138 15.73 17.86 4.11
CA GLY A 138 16.59 18.63 4.98
C GLY A 138 17.26 19.76 4.20
N ASP A 139 18.45 19.48 3.69
CA ASP A 139 19.22 20.40 2.87
C ASP A 139 19.04 20.07 1.38
N VAL A 140 18.89 21.13 0.57
CA VAL A 140 18.93 21.06 -0.90
C VAL A 140 20.21 21.72 -1.37
N VAL A 141 21.10 20.96 -1.98
CA VAL A 141 22.34 21.50 -2.57
C VAL A 141 22.17 21.54 -4.08
N VAL A 142 21.99 22.75 -4.61
CA VAL A 142 21.83 23.02 -6.06
C VAL A 142 23.18 23.41 -6.68
N THR A 143 24.19 22.56 -6.56
CA THR A 143 25.41 22.63 -7.37
C THR A 143 25.35 21.60 -8.49
N SER A 144 26.36 21.50 -9.37
CA SER A 144 26.40 20.62 -10.55
C SER A 144 26.10 19.14 -10.21
N GLY A 145 24.81 18.79 -10.16
CA GLY A 145 24.26 17.58 -9.55
C GLY A 145 23.29 17.94 -8.41
N ARG A 146 22.05 18.29 -8.76
CA ARG A 146 20.99 18.68 -7.81
C ARG A 146 20.84 17.57 -6.76
N THR A 147 21.38 17.76 -5.55
CA THR A 147 21.42 16.72 -4.52
C THR A 147 20.51 17.10 -3.37
N ILE A 148 19.62 16.17 -3.00
CA ILE A 148 18.62 16.35 -1.95
C ILE A 148 18.92 15.35 -0.83
N THR A 149 19.00 15.84 0.41
CA THR A 149 19.01 14.97 1.59
C THR A 149 17.58 14.75 2.07
N VAL A 150 17.11 13.51 2.01
CA VAL A 150 15.76 13.11 2.42
C VAL A 150 15.83 12.36 3.75
N LYS A 151 15.15 12.89 4.77
CA LYS A 151 15.11 12.35 6.13
C LYS A 151 13.78 11.67 6.43
N TYR A 152 13.83 10.51 7.06
CA TYR A 152 12.67 9.72 7.48
C TYR A 152 12.99 9.01 8.81
N PRO A 153 12.02 8.45 9.56
CA PRO A 153 12.25 7.95 10.91
C PRO A 153 13.40 6.93 11.05
N GLN A 154 13.61 6.11 10.02
CA GLN A 154 14.63 5.06 9.99
C GLN A 154 16.00 5.53 9.45
N GLY A 155 16.16 6.80 9.07
CA GLY A 155 17.44 7.36 8.63
C GLY A 155 17.32 8.44 7.55
N GLU A 156 18.38 8.61 6.77
CA GLU A 156 18.41 9.57 5.68
C GLU A 156 19.06 8.99 4.42
N LYS A 157 18.74 9.59 3.27
CA LYS A 157 19.33 9.27 1.97
C LYS A 157 19.74 10.53 1.24
N LYS A 158 20.87 10.48 0.56
CA LYS A 158 21.28 11.48 -0.42
C LYS A 158 20.81 11.03 -1.80
N ILE A 159 20.04 11.89 -2.47
CA ILE A 159 19.45 11.62 -3.77
C ILE A 159 19.96 12.66 -4.76
N VAL A 160 20.71 12.20 -5.76
CA VAL A 160 21.12 12.98 -6.92
C VAL A 160 19.97 13.00 -7.91
N VAL A 161 19.56 14.19 -8.35
CA VAL A 161 18.46 14.42 -9.30
C VAL A 161 19.04 14.99 -10.61
N PRO A 162 19.44 14.12 -11.56
CA PRO A 162 19.87 14.54 -12.90
C PRO A 162 18.87 15.47 -13.58
N ALA A 163 19.34 16.36 -14.46
CA ALA A 163 18.53 17.44 -15.05
C ALA A 163 17.28 16.96 -15.80
N ASP A 164 17.35 15.76 -16.40
CA ASP A 164 16.32 15.08 -17.19
C ASP A 164 15.29 14.29 -16.35
N VAL A 165 15.51 14.17 -15.04
CA VAL A 165 14.57 13.48 -14.16
C VAL A 165 13.25 14.26 -14.05
N PRO A 166 12.09 13.61 -14.29
CA PRO A 166 10.80 14.24 -14.12
C PRO A 166 10.55 14.58 -12.65
N ILE A 167 10.06 15.80 -12.43
CA ILE A 167 9.58 16.26 -11.13
C ILE A 167 8.09 16.58 -11.28
N VAL A 168 7.29 16.08 -10.35
CA VAL A 168 5.84 16.31 -10.34
C VAL A 168 5.36 16.77 -8.97
N SER A 169 4.25 17.47 -8.95
CA SER A 169 3.52 17.81 -7.73
C SER A 169 2.28 16.93 -7.63
N LEU A 170 2.01 16.45 -6.42
CA LEU A 170 0.79 15.75 -6.07
C LEU A 170 -0.15 16.71 -5.35
N GLU A 171 -1.41 16.69 -5.74
CA GLU A 171 -2.50 17.38 -5.05
C GLU A 171 -3.55 16.36 -4.60
N LYS A 172 -4.24 16.62 -3.50
CA LYS A 172 -5.37 15.78 -3.10
C LYS A 172 -6.45 15.89 -4.17
N GLY A 173 -6.90 14.74 -4.67
CA GLY A 173 -7.91 14.62 -5.71
C GLY A 173 -9.21 14.01 -5.21
N ASP A 174 -10.18 13.94 -6.12
CA ASP A 174 -11.44 13.24 -5.96
C ASP A 174 -11.80 12.46 -7.24
N ARG A 175 -12.99 11.83 -7.27
CA ARG A 175 -13.41 10.97 -8.37
C ARG A 175 -13.50 11.69 -9.73
N SER A 176 -13.54 13.03 -9.77
CA SER A 176 -13.51 13.80 -11.02
C SER A 176 -12.20 13.64 -11.81
N LEU A 177 -11.12 13.18 -11.16
CA LEU A 177 -9.87 12.85 -11.84
C LEU A 177 -9.98 11.56 -12.68
N LEU A 178 -10.94 10.68 -12.36
CA LEU A 178 -11.11 9.42 -13.05
C LEU A 178 -11.91 9.67 -14.33
N VAL A 179 -11.19 9.86 -15.43
CA VAL A 179 -11.77 10.06 -16.77
C VAL A 179 -11.13 9.12 -17.78
N PRO A 180 -11.88 8.65 -18.79
CA PRO A 180 -11.31 7.90 -19.90
C PRO A 180 -10.12 8.64 -20.54
N GLY A 181 -9.05 7.90 -20.84
CA GLY A 181 -7.80 8.41 -21.39
C GLY A 181 -6.79 8.91 -20.35
N ALA A 182 -7.18 9.11 -19.08
CA ALA A 182 -6.24 9.51 -18.06
C ALA A 182 -5.24 8.39 -17.72
N HIS A 183 -3.97 8.75 -17.56
CA HIS A 183 -2.92 7.85 -17.13
C HIS A 183 -2.78 7.85 -15.62
N GLY A 184 -2.56 6.67 -15.02
CA GLY A 184 -2.47 6.55 -13.57
C GLY A 184 -1.58 5.43 -13.09
N VAL A 185 -1.17 5.57 -11.83
CA VAL A 185 -0.53 4.52 -11.02
C VAL A 185 -1.52 4.08 -9.96
N PHE A 186 -2.00 2.85 -10.07
CA PHE A 186 -2.99 2.26 -9.18
C PHE A 186 -2.30 1.31 -8.21
N PHE A 187 -2.53 1.49 -6.91
CA PHE A 187 -1.99 0.64 -5.86
C PHE A 187 -3.03 -0.45 -5.56
N VAL A 188 -2.81 -1.62 -6.16
CA VAL A 188 -3.76 -2.72 -6.25
C VAL A 188 -3.40 -3.80 -5.25
N SER A 189 -4.37 -4.18 -4.42
CA SER A 189 -4.28 -5.38 -3.57
C SER A 189 -5.28 -6.42 -4.06
N ARG A 190 -5.03 -7.69 -3.72
CA ARG A 190 -5.99 -8.78 -3.97
C ARG A 190 -6.93 -8.91 -2.78
N ALA A 191 -8.23 -8.70 -3.00
CA ALA A 191 -9.25 -8.92 -2.00
C ALA A 191 -9.54 -10.42 -1.79
N ALA A 192 -10.21 -10.75 -0.67
CA ALA A 192 -10.54 -12.12 -0.30
C ALA A 192 -11.46 -12.82 -1.31
N ASP A 193 -12.31 -12.05 -2.01
CA ASP A 193 -13.19 -12.52 -3.08
C ASP A 193 -12.44 -12.75 -4.41
N GLY A 194 -11.12 -12.56 -4.44
CA GLY A 194 -10.29 -12.71 -5.62
C GLY A 194 -10.24 -11.46 -6.51
N SER A 195 -10.96 -10.38 -6.17
CA SER A 195 -10.95 -9.15 -6.97
C SER A 195 -9.72 -8.27 -6.73
N ASP A 196 -9.33 -7.53 -7.77
CA ASP A 196 -8.28 -6.51 -7.67
C ASP A 196 -8.91 -5.20 -7.18
N ILE A 197 -8.49 -4.72 -6.00
CA ILE A 197 -9.03 -3.51 -5.35
C ILE A 197 -7.96 -2.43 -5.24
N VAL A 198 -8.34 -1.19 -5.54
CA VAL A 198 -7.49 0.00 -5.49
C VAL A 198 -7.76 0.78 -4.21
N GLY A 199 -6.78 0.85 -3.32
CA GLY A 199 -6.84 1.70 -2.12
C GLY A 199 -6.23 3.09 -2.34
N ARG A 200 -5.36 3.24 -3.34
CA ARG A 200 -4.73 4.52 -3.71
C ARG A 200 -4.51 4.60 -5.21
N ALA A 201 -4.76 5.76 -5.80
CA ALA A 201 -4.34 6.04 -7.17
C ALA A 201 -3.78 7.45 -7.32
N THR A 202 -2.80 7.56 -8.21
CA THR A 202 -2.18 8.82 -8.61
C THR A 202 -2.47 9.01 -10.10
N ILE A 203 -3.19 10.06 -10.45
CA ILE A 203 -3.79 10.29 -11.78
C ILE A 203 -3.22 11.54 -12.42
N GLY A 204 -2.75 11.41 -13.65
CA GLY A 204 -2.26 12.51 -14.46
C GLY A 204 -3.36 13.51 -14.83
N LYS A 205 -3.15 14.79 -14.53
CA LYS A 205 -4.02 15.87 -15.01
C LYS A 205 -3.55 16.35 -16.38
N ASN A 206 -4.47 16.78 -17.23
CA ASN A 206 -4.15 17.46 -18.49
C ASN A 206 -3.15 16.69 -19.39
N GLY A 207 -3.27 15.35 -19.44
CA GLY A 207 -2.41 14.50 -20.26
C GLY A 207 -1.04 14.17 -19.65
N VAL A 208 -0.75 14.62 -18.42
CA VAL A 208 0.46 14.18 -17.70
C VAL A 208 0.43 12.67 -17.55
N VAL A 209 1.56 12.01 -17.83
CA VAL A 209 1.78 10.61 -17.48
C VAL A 209 2.53 10.60 -16.15
N PRO A 210 1.95 10.12 -15.04
CA PRO A 210 2.67 10.01 -13.78
C PRO A 210 3.96 9.19 -13.96
N PRO A 211 5.12 9.70 -13.50
CA PRO A 211 6.41 9.06 -13.78
C PRO A 211 6.70 7.83 -12.90
N MET A 212 5.92 7.66 -11.84
CA MET A 212 6.16 6.72 -10.74
C MET A 212 5.52 5.35 -10.92
#